data_AF-A0A9X6NK21-F1
#
_entry.id   AF-A0A9X6NK21-F1
#
_cell.length_a   1.000
_cell.length_b   1.000
_cell.length_c   1.000
_cell.angle_alpha   90.00
_cell.angle_beta   90.00
_cell.angle_gamma   90.00
#
_symmetry.space_group_name_H-M   'P 1'
#
loop_
_entity.id
_entity.type
_entity.pdbx_description
1 polymer ?
#
loop_
_entity_poly.entity_id
_entity_poly.type
_entity_poly.pdbx_seq_one_letter_code
_entity_poly.pdbx_strand_id
1 'polypeptide(L)'
;MLTRQRPWMWHDEDLRKSKQLTLMSRSGSAAPPLPTQEFGVSLEHIRDNKGRVVPPVVKQVVEFIRNNGMTTEHIFRRSANVLTVKEIQSQINHGSLVDLASYSDVHLAAVLLKAFLRELPEPLLTYALYDSVIGIQ
;
A
#
# COMPACT_ATOMS: atom_id res chain seq x y z
N MET A 1 -38.87 -27.08 -23.19
CA MET A 1 -39.29 -25.72 -22.82
C MET A 1 -38.03 -24.93 -22.46
N LEU A 2 -37.82 -23.79 -23.11
CA LEU A 2 -36.55 -23.04 -23.13
C LEU A 2 -36.10 -22.59 -21.73
N THR A 3 -34.88 -22.94 -21.34
CA THR A 3 -34.16 -22.33 -20.22
C THR A 3 -33.86 -20.88 -20.57
N ARG A 4 -34.56 -19.94 -19.91
CA ARG A 4 -34.23 -18.51 -19.99
C ARG A 4 -32.80 -18.31 -19.48
N GLN A 5 -31.85 -18.05 -20.39
CA GLN A 5 -30.53 -17.55 -20.04
C GLN A 5 -30.70 -16.21 -19.32
N ARG A 6 -30.06 -16.09 -18.15
CA ARG A 6 -30.10 -14.88 -17.33
C ARG A 6 -29.56 -13.68 -18.15
N PRO A 7 -30.27 -12.53 -18.18
CA PRO A 7 -29.80 -11.36 -18.93
C PRO A 7 -28.45 -10.84 -18.43
N TRP A 8 -27.59 -10.39 -19.35
CA TRP A 8 -26.24 -9.87 -19.06
C TRP A 8 -26.20 -8.74 -18.02
N MET A 9 -27.30 -7.99 -17.83
CA MET A 9 -27.41 -6.94 -16.82
C MET A 9 -27.22 -7.44 -15.38
N TRP A 10 -27.51 -8.72 -15.12
CA TRP A 10 -27.33 -9.31 -13.79
C TRP A 10 -25.86 -9.58 -13.47
N HIS A 11 -25.02 -9.86 -14.48
CA HIS A 11 -23.57 -9.99 -14.26
C HIS A 11 -22.95 -8.68 -13.80
N ASP A 12 -23.34 -7.54 -14.37
CA ASP A 12 -22.82 -6.23 -13.96
C ASP A 12 -23.31 -5.83 -12.57
N GLU A 13 -24.54 -6.20 -12.22
CA GLU A 13 -25.09 -5.96 -10.89
C GLU A 13 -24.41 -6.86 -9.84
N ASP A 14 -24.11 -8.11 -10.19
CA ASP A 14 -23.33 -9.04 -9.37
C ASP A 14 -21.86 -8.62 -9.25
N LEU A 15 -21.27 -8.02 -10.29
CA LEU A 15 -19.94 -7.41 -10.27
C LEU A 15 -19.90 -6.16 -9.39
N ARG A 16 -20.95 -5.34 -9.41
CA ARG A 16 -21.10 -4.18 -8.51
C ARG A 16 -21.33 -4.61 -7.08
N LYS A 17 -22.21 -5.59 -6.84
CA LYS A 17 -22.47 -6.16 -5.51
C LYS A 17 -21.22 -6.85 -4.96
N SER A 18 -20.46 -7.58 -5.77
CA SER A 18 -19.19 -8.21 -5.35
C SER A 18 -18.08 -7.19 -5.12
N LYS A 19 -17.95 -6.12 -5.93
CA LYS A 19 -17.06 -4.99 -5.62
C LYS A 19 -17.46 -4.29 -4.33
N GLN A 20 -18.74 -4.04 -4.12
CA GLN A 20 -19.27 -3.43 -2.90
C GLN A 20 -19.07 -4.34 -1.68
N LEU A 21 -19.30 -5.65 -1.81
CA LEU A 21 -18.99 -6.64 -0.77
C LEU A 21 -17.48 -6.75 -0.50
N THR A 22 -16.62 -6.55 -1.51
CA THR A 22 -15.15 -6.56 -1.35
C THR A 22 -14.65 -5.28 -0.66
N LEU A 23 -15.25 -4.13 -0.97
CA LEU A 23 -14.99 -2.89 -0.23
C LEU A 23 -15.47 -2.98 1.22
N MET A 24 -16.62 -3.65 1.45
CA MET A 24 -17.18 -3.89 2.79
C MET A 24 -16.53 -5.08 3.52
N SER A 25 -15.83 -5.99 2.84
CA SER A 25 -15.11 -7.10 3.48
C SER A 25 -13.67 -6.74 3.85
N ARG A 26 -13.09 -5.68 3.26
CA ARG A 26 -11.85 -5.08 3.79
C ARG A 26 -12.04 -4.43 5.16
N SER A 27 -13.27 -4.19 5.60
CA SER A 27 -13.59 -3.80 6.98
C SER A 27 -14.01 -4.99 7.87
N GLY A 28 -13.82 -6.23 7.43
CA GLY A 28 -14.18 -7.43 8.18
C GLY A 28 -13.07 -7.93 9.11
N SER A 29 -13.19 -7.63 10.40
CA SER A 29 -12.58 -8.38 11.52
C SER A 29 -11.04 -8.48 11.54
N ALA A 30 -10.35 -7.35 11.44
CA ALA A 30 -8.96 -7.29 11.87
C ALA A 30 -8.92 -6.89 13.35
N ALA A 31 -8.08 -7.56 14.14
CA ALA A 31 -7.67 -7.02 15.44
C ALA A 31 -7.29 -5.53 15.27
N PRO A 32 -7.50 -4.68 16.29
CA PRO A 32 -7.11 -3.28 16.20
C PRO A 32 -5.66 -3.17 15.73
N PRO A 33 -5.33 -2.21 14.84
CA PRO A 33 -3.99 -2.07 14.32
C PRO A 33 -3.01 -1.91 15.47
N LEU A 34 -1.83 -2.53 15.35
CA LEU A 34 -0.82 -2.41 16.39
C LEU A 34 -0.41 -0.92 16.53
N PRO A 35 -0.05 -0.45 17.73
CA PRO A 35 0.52 0.89 17.91
C PRO A 35 1.78 1.10 17.06
N THR A 36 2.47 0.02 16.71
CA THR A 36 3.67 0.02 15.87
C THR A 36 3.39 -0.12 14.38
N GLN A 37 2.15 -0.42 13.98
CA GLN A 37 1.79 -0.70 12.59
C GLN A 37 2.01 0.52 11.70
N GLU A 38 2.70 0.34 10.58
CA GLU A 38 2.95 1.42 9.60
C GLU A 38 2.30 1.15 8.24
N PHE A 39 2.11 -0.11 7.84
CA PHE A 39 1.41 -0.45 6.59
C PHE A 39 -0.10 -0.66 6.81
N GLY A 40 -0.90 -0.23 5.84
CA GLY A 40 -2.35 -0.46 5.83
C GLY A 40 -3.15 0.40 6.82
N VAL A 41 -2.52 1.39 7.45
CA VAL A 41 -3.13 2.29 8.44
C VAL A 41 -3.09 3.74 7.95
N SER A 42 -3.91 4.61 8.55
CA SER A 42 -3.96 6.02 8.16
C SER A 42 -2.70 6.77 8.59
N LEU A 43 -2.40 7.88 7.92
CA LEU A 43 -1.28 8.73 8.31
C LEU A 43 -1.51 9.38 9.68
N GLU A 44 -2.76 9.66 10.08
CA GLU A 44 -3.07 10.13 11.44
C GLU A 44 -2.69 9.07 12.49
N HIS A 45 -3.04 7.80 12.27
CA HIS A 45 -2.67 6.72 13.19
C HIS A 45 -1.16 6.66 13.42
N ILE A 46 -0.37 6.74 12.34
CA ILE A 46 1.10 6.71 12.43
C ILE A 46 1.61 7.95 13.17
N ARG A 47 1.08 9.14 12.84
CA ARG A 47 1.47 10.40 13.49
C ARG A 47 1.18 10.34 14.99
N ASP A 48 0.00 9.90 15.38
CA ASP A 48 -0.45 9.93 16.77
C ASP A 48 0.32 8.90 17.62
N ASN A 49 0.68 7.75 17.06
CA ASN A 49 1.47 6.73 17.77
C ASN A 49 2.99 6.99 17.76
N LYS A 50 3.55 7.61 16.71
CA LYS A 50 5.00 7.81 16.55
C LYS A 50 5.46 9.24 16.83
N GLY A 51 4.54 10.20 16.90
CA GLY A 51 4.84 11.63 17.08
C GLY A 51 5.57 12.26 15.88
N ARG A 52 5.43 11.70 14.68
CA ARG A 52 6.18 12.15 13.48
C ARG A 52 5.24 12.44 12.32
N VAL A 53 5.50 13.55 11.62
CA VAL A 53 4.74 13.96 10.42
C VAL A 53 5.07 13.07 9.22
N VAL A 54 6.31 12.57 9.13
CA VAL A 54 6.73 11.62 8.10
C VAL A 54 6.84 10.22 8.73
N PRO A 55 6.13 9.21 8.19
CA PRO A 55 6.24 7.83 8.64
C PRO A 55 7.69 7.34 8.65
N PRO A 56 8.15 6.67 9.72
CA PRO A 56 9.51 6.14 9.81
C PRO A 56 9.93 5.30 8.61
N VAL A 57 9.07 4.39 8.14
CA VAL A 57 9.36 3.55 6.96
C VAL A 57 9.63 4.39 5.71
N VAL A 58 8.85 5.46 5.48
CA VAL A 58 9.02 6.34 4.31
C VAL A 58 10.36 7.06 4.39
N LYS A 59 10.71 7.61 5.56
CA LYS A 59 12.01 8.28 5.74
C LYS A 59 13.16 7.31 5.47
N GLN A 60 13.08 6.10 6.01
CA GLN A 60 14.11 5.08 5.89
C GLN A 60 14.33 4.65 4.43
N VAL A 61 13.26 4.28 3.72
CA VAL A 61 13.39 3.80 2.33
C VAL A 61 13.84 4.91 1.39
N VAL A 62 13.38 6.15 1.60
CA VAL A 62 13.81 7.31 0.80
C VAL A 62 15.29 7.60 1.01
N GLU A 63 15.76 7.60 2.25
CA GLU A 63 17.17 7.82 2.57
C GLU A 63 18.06 6.70 2.00
N PHE A 64 17.62 5.45 2.09
CA PHE A 64 18.33 4.33 1.49
C PHE A 64 18.42 4.43 -0.04
N ILE A 65 17.33 4.78 -0.73
CA ILE A 65 17.34 4.99 -2.19
C ILE A 65 18.21 6.18 -2.56
N ARG A 66 18.17 7.27 -1.78
CA ARG A 66 19.03 8.45 -2.02
C ARG A 66 20.52 8.11 -1.94
N ASN A 67 20.90 7.21 -1.03
CA ASN A 67 22.30 6.86 -0.82
C ASN A 67 22.79 5.74 -1.77
N ASN A 68 21.92 4.81 -2.17
CA ASN A 68 22.33 3.59 -2.88
C ASN A 68 21.69 3.41 -4.27
N GLY A 69 20.57 4.09 -4.54
CA GLY A 69 19.70 3.84 -5.69
C GLY A 69 19.73 4.88 -6.80
N MET A 70 20.44 6.00 -6.61
CA MET A 70 20.39 7.14 -7.54
C MET A 70 20.94 6.82 -8.94
N THR A 71 21.89 5.89 -9.04
CA THR A 71 22.49 5.41 -10.29
C THR A 71 21.97 4.04 -10.71
N THR A 72 21.03 3.45 -9.93
CA THR A 72 20.48 2.14 -10.27
C THR A 72 19.48 2.26 -11.41
N GLU A 73 19.73 1.54 -12.49
CA GLU A 73 18.81 1.50 -13.60
C GLU A 73 17.44 0.96 -13.19
N HIS A 74 16.38 1.55 -13.76
CA HIS A 74 15.01 1.06 -13.59
C HIS A 74 14.51 1.03 -12.13
N ILE A 75 15.08 1.86 -11.26
CA ILE A 75 14.53 2.09 -9.91
C ILE A 75 13.06 2.50 -10.03
N PHE A 76 12.22 1.97 -9.14
CA PHE A 76 10.74 2.02 -9.19
C PHE A 76 10.05 1.24 -10.32
N ARG A 77 10.75 0.77 -11.37
CA ARG A 77 10.16 -0.05 -12.44
C ARG A 77 10.31 -1.55 -12.19
N ARG A 78 11.48 -2.01 -11.75
CA ARG A 78 11.72 -3.43 -11.48
C ARG A 78 11.00 -3.92 -10.21
N SER A 79 10.62 -5.18 -10.21
CA SER A 79 10.02 -5.89 -9.08
C SER A 79 11.10 -6.38 -8.11
N ALA A 80 10.73 -6.54 -6.84
CA ALA A 80 11.51 -7.18 -5.80
C ALA A 80 10.85 -8.51 -5.40
N ASN A 81 11.55 -9.34 -4.63
CA ASN A 81 11.00 -10.60 -4.13
C ASN A 81 9.77 -10.35 -3.23
N VAL A 82 8.61 -10.90 -3.61
CA VAL A 82 7.34 -10.68 -2.92
C VAL A 82 7.35 -11.22 -1.49
N LEU A 83 8.04 -12.35 -1.24
CA LEU A 83 8.13 -12.93 0.10
C LEU A 83 8.96 -12.03 1.02
N THR A 84 10.11 -11.55 0.53
CA THR A 84 10.96 -10.60 1.27
C THR A 84 10.25 -9.29 1.57
N VAL A 85 9.48 -8.75 0.61
CA VAL A 85 8.67 -7.53 0.85
C VAL A 85 7.67 -7.77 1.98
N LYS A 86 6.93 -8.88 1.95
CA LYS A 86 5.95 -9.22 3.01
C LYS A 86 6.61 -9.45 4.36
N GLU A 87 7.76 -10.09 4.37
CA GLU A 87 8.56 -10.31 5.59
C GLU A 87 8.96 -8.97 6.22
N ILE A 88 9.53 -8.06 5.43
CA ILE A 88 9.94 -6.74 5.91
C ILE A 88 8.73 -5.91 6.37
N GLN A 89 7.63 -5.92 5.63
CA GLN A 89 6.39 -5.27 6.04
C GLN A 89 5.92 -5.77 7.41
N SER A 90 5.94 -7.09 7.62
CA SER A 90 5.58 -7.70 8.91
C SER A 90 6.50 -7.21 10.03
N GLN A 91 7.81 -7.27 9.82
CA GLN A 91 8.81 -6.78 10.78
C GLN A 91 8.57 -5.30 11.15
N ILE A 92 8.37 -4.43 10.17
CA ILE A 92 8.09 -3.00 10.39
C ILE A 92 6.79 -2.82 11.18
N ASN A 93 5.72 -3.54 10.83
CA ASN A 93 4.44 -3.44 11.53
C ASN A 93 4.53 -3.86 13.01
N HIS A 94 5.42 -4.80 13.32
CA HIS A 94 5.73 -5.21 14.69
C HIS A 94 6.74 -4.29 15.41
N GLY A 95 7.19 -3.22 14.76
CA GLY A 95 8.11 -2.24 15.33
C GLY A 95 9.58 -2.65 15.30
N SER A 96 9.93 -3.70 14.54
CA SER A 96 11.32 -4.13 14.37
C SER A 96 12.12 -3.11 13.55
N LEU A 97 13.37 -2.91 13.93
CA LEU A 97 14.34 -2.17 13.13
C LEU A 97 14.83 -3.08 12.00
N VAL A 98 14.49 -2.74 10.76
CA VAL A 98 14.95 -3.47 9.58
C VAL A 98 16.18 -2.79 9.01
N ASP A 99 17.26 -3.52 8.74
CA ASP A 99 18.37 -3.01 7.96
C ASP A 99 18.16 -3.32 6.47
N LEU A 100 17.91 -2.30 5.64
CA LEU A 100 17.71 -2.50 4.21
C LEU A 100 19.01 -2.91 3.49
N ALA A 101 20.18 -2.58 4.05
CA ALA A 101 21.46 -2.91 3.44
C ALA A 101 21.75 -4.42 3.46
N SER A 102 21.21 -5.16 4.42
CA SER A 102 21.44 -6.61 4.54
C SER A 102 20.81 -7.43 3.41
N TYR A 103 19.85 -6.87 2.66
CA TYR A 103 19.11 -7.59 1.61
C TYR A 103 19.77 -7.50 0.23
N SER A 104 20.83 -6.71 0.06
CA SER A 104 21.57 -6.55 -1.21
C SER A 104 20.70 -6.23 -2.45
N ASP A 105 19.49 -5.69 -2.26
CA ASP A 105 18.54 -5.37 -3.34
C ASP A 105 17.96 -3.97 -3.13
N VAL A 106 18.38 -3.03 -3.97
CA VAL A 106 17.89 -1.64 -3.91
C VAL A 106 16.46 -1.47 -4.44
N HIS A 107 15.99 -2.39 -5.30
CA HIS A 107 14.62 -2.36 -5.79
C HIS A 107 13.62 -2.69 -4.67
N LEU A 108 14.07 -3.40 -3.62
CA LEU A 108 13.27 -3.71 -2.44
C LEU A 108 12.76 -2.44 -1.75
N ALA A 109 13.63 -1.46 -1.50
CA ALA A 109 13.24 -0.18 -0.90
C ALA A 109 12.23 0.58 -1.78
N ALA A 110 12.40 0.57 -3.10
CA ALA A 110 11.47 1.19 -4.03
C ALA A 110 10.10 0.48 -4.03
N VAL A 111 10.07 -0.85 -3.93
CA VAL A 111 8.82 -1.62 -3.83
C VAL A 111 8.14 -1.38 -2.49
N LEU A 112 8.87 -1.30 -1.38
CA LEU A 112 8.33 -0.97 -0.06
C LEU A 112 7.71 0.43 -0.04
N LEU A 113 8.36 1.44 -0.63
CA LEU A 113 7.80 2.80 -0.72
C LEU A 113 6.48 2.81 -1.51
N LYS A 114 6.45 2.15 -2.67
CA LYS A 114 5.22 2.02 -3.48
C LYS A 114 4.13 1.26 -2.74
N ALA A 115 4.50 0.20 -2.02
CA ALA A 115 3.55 -0.60 -1.26
C ALA A 115 2.92 0.22 -0.12
N PHE A 116 3.74 0.97 0.63
CA PHE A 116 3.26 1.87 1.68
C PHE A 116 2.21 2.84 1.15
N LEU A 117 2.52 3.57 0.07
CA LEU A 117 1.61 4.55 -0.53
C LEU A 117 0.31 3.93 -1.06
N ARG A 118 0.39 2.72 -1.63
CA ARG A 118 -0.76 2.00 -2.18
C ARG A 118 -1.67 1.42 -1.10
N GLU A 119 -1.11 1.07 0.05
CA GLU A 119 -1.82 0.41 1.14
C GLU A 119 -2.52 1.39 2.09
N LEU A 120 -2.27 2.71 1.96
CA LEU A 120 -2.99 3.72 2.71
C LEU A 120 -4.52 3.56 2.55
N PRO A 121 -5.30 3.69 3.63
CA PRO A 121 -6.77 3.64 3.56
C PRO A 121 -7.36 4.73 2.67
N GLU A 122 -6.71 5.90 2.64
CA GLU A 122 -6.99 7.00 1.74
C GLU A 122 -5.76 7.25 0.84
N PRO A 123 -5.92 7.44 -0.49
CA PRO A 123 -4.81 7.77 -1.37
C PRO A 123 -4.07 9.02 -0.89
N LEU A 124 -2.76 9.11 -1.14
CA LEU A 124 -1.96 10.26 -0.72
C LEU A 124 -2.51 11.61 -1.25
N LEU A 125 -3.06 11.61 -2.47
CA LEU A 125 -3.69 12.79 -3.06
C LEU A 125 -5.13 13.00 -2.60
N THR A 126 -5.63 12.23 -1.64
CA THR A 126 -7.01 12.24 -1.11
C THR A 126 -8.08 11.98 -2.18
N TYR A 127 -9.29 11.66 -1.77
CA TYR A 127 -10.41 11.58 -2.72
C TYR A 127 -10.91 12.97 -3.13
N ALA A 128 -10.73 13.98 -2.28
CA ALA A 128 -11.18 15.34 -2.52
C ALA A 128 -10.47 16.01 -3.72
N LEU A 129 -9.22 15.65 -4.01
CA LEU A 129 -8.48 16.22 -5.14
C LEU A 129 -8.67 15.44 -6.44
N TYR A 130 -9.50 14.38 -6.46
CA TYR A 130 -9.62 13.51 -7.63
C TYR A 130 -9.98 14.29 -8.90
N ASP A 131 -11.04 15.10 -8.85
CA ASP A 131 -11.52 15.90 -9.99
C ASP A 131 -10.46 16.91 -10.46
N SER A 132 -9.71 17.50 -9.51
CA SER A 132 -8.60 18.41 -9.82
C SER A 132 -7.45 17.69 -10.53
N VAL A 133 -7.13 16.45 -10.15
CA VAL A 133 -6.04 15.67 -10.75
C VAL A 133 -6.39 15.20 -12.16
N ILE A 134 -7.62 14.74 -12.40
CA ILE A 134 -8.04 14.28 -13.75
C ILE A 134 -8.24 15.43 -14.74
N GLY A 135 -8.44 16.66 -14.26
CA GLY A 135 -8.62 17.85 -15.08
C GLY A 135 -7.32 18.45 -15.62
N ILE A 136 -6.15 17.91 -15.25
CA ILE A 136 -4.84 18.39 -15.74
C ILE A 136 -4.66 17.92 -17.19
N GLN A 137 -4.57 18.89 -18.12
CA GLN A 137 -4.30 18.66 -19.55
C GLN A 137 -2.91 19.16 -19.95
#